data_AF-A0A812IIY5-F1
#
_entry.id   AF-A0A812IIY5-F1
#
_cell.length_a   1.000
_cell.length_b   1.000
_cell.length_c   1.000
_cell.angle_alpha   90.00
_cell.angle_beta   90.00
_cell.angle_gamma   90.00
#
_symmetry.space_group_name_H-M   'P 1'
#
loop_
_entity.id
_entity.type
_entity.pdbx_description
1 polymer ?
#
loop_
_entity_poly.entity_id
_entity_poly.type
_entity_poly.pdbx_seq_one_letter_code
_entity_poly.pdbx_strand_id
1 'polypeptide(L)'
;MQLTEVFPTCCKSCAYLKKERDICGHDIDCDIRANEAVCPPWYWKSASAWPENFHEEIGGAYVKEMGTKILRRRLPEWEVVQCQRIEDALLWEKYTAKRAQLREKSVTCAHVSPETAESIQYSANTTLDHKVNEVWLLHGTSEEAAKAISRSNFLPSSGGCFGSGIYFADDAKKSNQYAKGRTEDDCKIMLLCRVTLGSVKMLPKGQDRSADRFADDPNVDSILGCTDTREFVVYDTSQIYPEYIMLLVEAVVHSYVLVISCCKCMLREVDWSLAFQVLQRIQQACLNQCVFWLKHDDVVTSCHAHCMSAAVVAQKVAELRDDAQNIAQEQRNETVREIFERLDDNGSGSLDRSEVKSLLRQLNKGHPPTEEELTFVMKMAGEGSVQPGRTRADTRSLEIGRDNLMSAVTCWRIYQSSFANEKSMGVILFKKFDPESTGRLDREQLKALLEELSAEEDVSEEDVDFVLDRADILRDGTISKMELNQAIAAWYQRQNIKISERASASQRSTVCAIL
;
A
#
# COMPACT_ATOMS: atom_id res chain seq x y z
N MET A 1 -9.75 -3.94 -49.53
CA MET A 1 -9.14 -2.66 -49.11
C MET A 1 -8.18 -2.97 -47.97
N GLN A 2 -6.94 -2.49 -48.00
CA GLN A 2 -5.92 -2.90 -47.01
C GLN A 2 -5.97 -1.98 -45.78
N LEU A 3 -5.81 -2.55 -44.58
CA LEU A 3 -5.75 -1.84 -43.30
C LEU A 3 -4.35 -1.22 -43.07
N THR A 4 -3.91 -0.37 -44.00
CA THR A 4 -2.54 0.17 -44.05
C THR A 4 -2.46 1.70 -43.96
N GLU A 5 -3.59 2.39 -43.74
CA GLU A 5 -3.65 3.85 -43.57
C GLU A 5 -4.11 4.27 -42.16
N VAL A 6 -3.56 3.60 -41.14
CA VAL A 6 -3.74 3.99 -39.73
C VAL A 6 -2.82 5.18 -39.43
N PHE A 7 -3.37 6.38 -39.65
CA PHE A 7 -2.85 7.73 -39.36
C PHE A 7 -1.64 8.24 -40.19
N PRO A 8 -1.86 9.19 -41.14
CA PRO A 8 -0.79 9.98 -41.76
C PRO A 8 -0.26 11.09 -40.84
N THR A 9 0.30 10.68 -39.69
CA THR A 9 1.19 11.42 -38.76
C THR A 9 0.94 12.91 -38.48
N CYS A 10 0.58 13.19 -37.23
CA CYS A 10 1.60 13.70 -36.29
C CYS A 10 1.48 12.93 -34.96
N CYS A 11 2.54 12.41 -34.33
CA CYS A 11 3.91 12.19 -34.79
C CYS A 11 4.51 10.94 -34.10
N LYS A 12 5.46 10.24 -34.74
CA LYS A 12 6.13 9.07 -34.12
C LYS A 12 7.11 9.50 -33.00
N SER A 13 6.81 9.05 -31.77
CA SER A 13 7.60 9.02 -30.52
C SER A 13 8.26 10.35 -30.04
N CYS A 14 8.30 10.67 -28.74
CA CYS A 14 8.52 9.84 -27.53
C CYS A 14 9.97 9.33 -27.31
N ALA A 15 11.00 10.21 -27.43
CA ALA A 15 12.43 9.87 -27.22
C ALA A 15 13.30 10.85 -26.33
N TYR A 16 12.69 11.60 -25.39
CA TYR A 16 13.07 12.71 -24.42
C TYR A 16 11.82 12.93 -23.60
N LEU A 17 10.67 13.25 -24.22
CA LEU A 17 10.11 12.84 -25.52
C LEU A 17 10.57 13.48 -26.90
N LYS A 18 11.84 13.36 -27.35
CA LYS A 18 12.52 13.44 -28.67
C LYS A 18 14.07 13.20 -28.63
N LYS A 19 14.90 13.93 -27.84
CA LYS A 19 16.21 13.48 -27.25
C LYS A 19 16.71 14.29 -26.01
N GLU A 20 16.70 13.73 -24.77
CA GLU A 20 17.16 14.23 -23.40
C GLU A 20 16.23 14.33 -22.11
N ARG A 21 14.89 14.43 -22.07
CA ARG A 21 13.95 15.67 -21.90
C ARG A 21 13.29 17.72 -24.04
N ASP A 22 13.95 17.99 -25.23
CA ASP A 22 13.43 18.47 -26.53
C ASP A 22 12.20 17.64 -26.93
N ILE A 23 11.11 18.28 -27.38
CA ILE A 23 9.79 17.64 -27.35
C ILE A 23 9.14 17.47 -28.72
N CYS A 24 8.85 16.21 -29.01
CA CYS A 24 7.64 15.75 -29.69
C CYS A 24 7.15 14.49 -28.94
N GLY A 25 6.41 14.72 -27.85
CA GLY A 25 5.68 13.70 -27.11
C GLY A 25 4.18 14.00 -27.17
N HIS A 26 3.34 13.00 -26.92
CA HIS A 26 1.91 13.23 -26.74
C HIS A 26 1.69 13.95 -25.41
N ASP A 27 1.59 15.28 -25.50
CA ASP A 27 0.88 16.12 -24.55
C ASP A 27 -0.59 16.24 -24.97
N ILE A 28 -1.46 16.57 -24.02
CA ILE A 28 -2.91 16.63 -24.26
C ILE A 28 -3.31 17.54 -25.43
N ASP A 29 -2.50 18.56 -25.71
CA ASP A 29 -2.72 19.49 -26.82
C ASP A 29 -2.42 18.83 -28.18
N CYS A 30 -1.49 17.88 -28.23
CA CYS A 30 -1.29 16.97 -29.36
C CYS A 30 -2.45 16.01 -29.54
N ASP A 31 -2.87 15.32 -28.46
CA ASP A 31 -4.02 14.41 -28.48
C ASP A 31 -5.30 15.13 -28.95
N ILE A 32 -5.57 16.35 -28.45
CA ILE A 32 -6.71 17.19 -28.85
C ILE A 32 -6.64 17.56 -30.34
N ARG A 33 -5.47 17.96 -30.86
CA ARG A 33 -5.30 18.29 -32.29
C ARG A 33 -5.43 17.07 -33.21
N ALA A 34 -5.05 15.87 -32.73
CA ALA A 34 -5.06 14.66 -33.53
C ALA A 34 -6.46 14.03 -33.64
N ASN A 35 -7.19 13.92 -32.53
CA ASN A 35 -8.51 13.31 -32.48
C ASN A 35 -9.33 13.74 -31.25
N GLU A 36 -9.24 14.99 -30.82
CA GLU A 36 -9.96 15.48 -29.63
C GLU A 36 -9.60 14.77 -28.31
N ALA A 37 -8.46 14.07 -28.29
CA ALA A 37 -8.01 13.23 -27.19
C ALA A 37 -9.01 12.15 -26.78
N VAL A 38 -9.68 11.52 -27.76
CA VAL A 38 -10.51 10.33 -27.53
C VAL A 38 -9.68 9.04 -27.45
N CYS A 39 -8.50 9.00 -28.08
CA CYS A 39 -7.58 7.87 -27.90
C CYS A 39 -7.11 7.77 -26.44
N PRO A 40 -6.99 6.55 -25.87
CA PRO A 40 -6.37 6.37 -24.57
C PRO A 40 -4.88 6.75 -24.55
N PRO A 41 -4.32 7.10 -23.37
CA PRO A 41 -2.95 7.62 -23.26
C PRO A 41 -1.89 6.66 -23.80
N TRP A 42 -0.90 7.22 -24.50
CA TRP A 42 0.18 6.50 -25.20
C TRP A 42 1.01 5.52 -24.33
N TYR A 43 0.91 5.59 -23.01
CA TYR A 43 1.62 4.73 -22.06
C TYR A 43 0.81 3.48 -21.63
N TRP A 44 -0.42 3.32 -22.12
CA TRP A 44 -1.23 2.10 -21.99
C TRP A 44 -0.59 0.93 -22.78
N LYS A 45 -0.75 -0.32 -22.33
CA LYS A 45 -0.14 -1.50 -22.98
C LYS A 45 -1.03 -2.09 -24.07
N SER A 46 -2.34 -2.04 -23.86
CA SER A 46 -3.41 -2.35 -24.82
C SER A 46 -3.30 -1.56 -26.14
N ALA A 47 -2.63 -0.39 -26.09
CA ALA A 47 -2.39 0.53 -27.20
C ALA A 47 -1.62 -0.05 -28.42
N SER A 48 -1.11 -1.28 -28.31
CA SER A 48 -0.43 -1.99 -29.39
C SER A 48 -1.36 -2.70 -30.37
N ALA A 49 -2.64 -2.89 -30.02
CA ALA A 49 -3.63 -3.60 -30.87
C ALA A 49 -5.03 -2.95 -30.94
N TRP A 50 -5.40 -2.09 -29.99
CA TRP A 50 -6.69 -1.37 -29.95
C TRP A 50 -7.95 -2.19 -30.38
N PRO A 51 -8.28 -3.31 -29.71
CA PRO A 51 -9.60 -3.92 -29.88
C PRO A 51 -10.71 -2.94 -29.46
N GLU A 52 -11.87 -2.98 -30.13
CA GLU A 52 -12.97 -2.03 -29.89
C GLU A 52 -13.54 -2.06 -28.47
N ASN A 53 -13.34 -3.17 -27.74
CA ASN A 53 -13.76 -3.35 -26.35
C ASN A 53 -12.66 -4.09 -25.58
N PHE A 54 -12.11 -3.48 -24.52
CA PHE A 54 -11.16 -4.11 -23.59
C PHE A 54 -11.27 -3.56 -22.17
N HIS A 55 -10.79 -4.37 -21.22
CA HIS A 55 -10.62 -4.05 -19.80
C HIS A 55 -9.39 -4.83 -19.30
N GLU A 56 -8.29 -4.14 -18.99
CA GLU A 56 -7.05 -4.76 -18.50
C GLU A 56 -6.60 -4.14 -17.16
N GLU A 57 -6.16 -4.99 -16.22
CA GLU A 57 -5.62 -4.60 -14.91
C GLU A 57 -4.08 -4.72 -14.90
N ILE A 58 -3.37 -3.69 -15.37
CA ILE A 58 -1.93 -3.71 -15.64
C ILE A 58 -1.08 -3.34 -14.42
N GLY A 59 -0.42 -4.33 -13.82
CA GLY A 59 0.60 -4.13 -12.79
C GLY A 59 2.00 -3.76 -13.31
N GLY A 60 2.84 -3.25 -12.42
CA GLY A 60 4.28 -3.04 -12.67
C GLY A 60 5.00 -2.19 -11.59
N ALA A 61 6.34 -2.27 -11.56
CA ALA A 61 7.15 -1.51 -10.61
C ALA A 61 6.98 0.02 -10.75
N TYR A 62 6.86 0.52 -11.99
CA TYR A 62 6.64 1.94 -12.29
C TYR A 62 5.40 2.52 -11.59
N VAL A 63 4.25 1.84 -11.69
CA VAL A 63 2.99 2.32 -11.10
C VAL A 63 2.99 2.21 -9.58
N LYS A 64 3.69 1.20 -9.02
CA LYS A 64 3.96 1.08 -7.58
C LYS A 64 4.84 2.22 -7.05
N GLU A 65 5.87 2.62 -7.81
CA GLU A 65 6.76 3.73 -7.45
C GLU A 65 6.02 5.07 -7.45
N MET A 66 5.18 5.33 -8.46
CA MET A 66 4.31 6.51 -8.53
C MET A 66 3.37 6.60 -7.32
N GLY A 67 2.64 5.51 -7.02
CA GLY A 67 1.73 5.46 -5.88
C GLY A 67 2.46 5.73 -4.55
N THR A 68 3.60 5.08 -4.32
CA THR A 68 4.41 5.31 -3.12
C THR A 68 4.93 6.75 -3.01
N LYS A 69 5.29 7.42 -4.12
CA LYS A 69 5.66 8.85 -4.11
C LYS A 69 4.54 9.74 -3.62
N ILE A 70 3.30 9.49 -4.05
CA ILE A 70 2.10 10.23 -3.61
C ILE A 70 1.85 10.05 -2.10
N LEU A 71 2.09 8.86 -1.54
CA LEU A 71 1.90 8.61 -0.10
C LEU A 71 2.94 9.34 0.77
N ARG A 72 4.22 9.30 0.40
CA ARG A 72 5.37 9.73 1.25
C ARG A 72 5.19 11.07 1.99
N ARG A 73 4.54 12.07 1.36
CA ARG A 73 4.35 13.41 1.96
C ARG A 73 3.36 13.44 3.12
N ARG A 74 2.30 12.61 3.04
CA ARG A 74 1.12 12.69 3.93
C ARG A 74 0.92 11.44 4.80
N LEU A 75 1.49 10.32 4.36
CA LEU A 75 1.48 9.01 4.98
C LEU A 75 2.86 8.34 4.80
N PRO A 76 3.94 8.85 5.40
CA PRO A 76 5.28 8.26 5.30
C PRO A 76 5.32 6.83 5.87
N GLU A 77 4.50 6.56 6.88
CA GLU A 77 4.32 5.23 7.49
C GLU A 77 3.53 4.24 6.61
N TRP A 78 3.20 4.57 5.35
CA TRP A 78 2.41 3.71 4.47
C TRP A 78 3.07 3.56 3.10
N GLU A 79 3.08 2.34 2.57
CA GLU A 79 3.59 2.02 1.23
C GLU A 79 2.52 1.39 0.34
N VAL A 80 2.65 1.57 -0.97
CA VAL A 80 1.83 0.85 -1.94
C VAL A 80 2.49 -0.50 -2.22
N VAL A 81 1.92 -1.61 -1.77
CA VAL A 81 2.49 -2.96 -2.01
C VAL A 81 2.22 -3.45 -3.42
N GLN A 82 1.04 -3.16 -3.96
CA GLN A 82 0.58 -3.49 -5.30
C GLN A 82 -0.17 -2.29 -5.88
N CYS A 83 0.08 -2.00 -7.16
CA CYS A 83 -0.71 -1.04 -7.93
C CYS A 83 -1.03 -1.64 -9.29
N GLN A 84 -2.28 -1.48 -9.71
CA GLN A 84 -2.80 -1.92 -11.00
C GLN A 84 -3.39 -0.71 -11.72
N ARG A 85 -2.95 -0.47 -12.96
CA ARG A 85 -3.59 0.47 -13.86
C ARG A 85 -4.81 -0.18 -14.48
N ILE A 86 -5.93 0.52 -14.51
CA ILE A 86 -7.13 0.14 -15.25
C ILE A 86 -7.03 0.74 -16.66
N GLU A 87 -7.03 -0.14 -17.67
CA GLU A 87 -7.11 0.21 -19.08
C GLU A 87 -8.47 -0.29 -19.61
N ASP A 88 -9.50 0.55 -19.58
CA ASP A 88 -10.90 0.21 -19.92
C ASP A 88 -11.46 1.14 -21.00
N ALA A 89 -11.87 0.56 -22.14
CA ALA A 89 -12.33 1.31 -23.30
C ALA A 89 -13.67 2.06 -23.07
N LEU A 90 -14.62 1.43 -22.38
CA LEU A 90 -15.99 1.93 -22.24
C LEU A 90 -16.14 2.98 -21.13
N LEU A 91 -15.26 2.94 -20.13
CA LEU A 91 -15.09 4.02 -19.18
C LEU A 91 -14.33 5.19 -19.82
N TRP A 92 -13.31 4.92 -20.63
CA TRP A 92 -12.54 5.97 -21.30
C TRP A 92 -13.35 6.73 -22.38
N GLU A 93 -14.19 6.04 -23.15
CA GLU A 93 -15.11 6.67 -24.12
C GLU A 93 -16.03 7.69 -23.43
N LYS A 94 -16.73 7.27 -22.35
CA LYS A 94 -17.62 8.15 -21.57
C LYS A 94 -16.87 9.33 -20.98
N TYR A 95 -15.68 9.08 -20.45
CA TYR A 95 -14.82 10.09 -19.85
C TYR A 95 -14.35 11.14 -20.87
N THR A 96 -13.88 10.70 -22.03
CA THR A 96 -13.40 11.61 -23.08
C THR A 96 -14.52 12.37 -23.77
N ALA A 97 -15.71 11.78 -23.91
CA ALA A 97 -16.91 12.48 -24.35
C ALA A 97 -17.30 13.62 -23.38
N LYS A 98 -17.23 13.40 -22.06
CA LYS A 98 -17.47 14.46 -21.08
C LYS A 98 -16.39 15.53 -21.11
N ARG A 99 -15.11 15.14 -21.24
CA ARG A 99 -13.98 16.06 -21.42
C ARG A 99 -14.17 16.96 -22.65
N ALA A 100 -14.71 16.43 -23.76
CA ALA A 100 -15.06 17.21 -24.94
C ALA A 100 -16.18 18.22 -24.67
N GLN A 101 -17.28 17.82 -24.04
CA GLN A 101 -18.39 18.72 -23.67
C GLN A 101 -17.92 19.88 -22.78
N LEU A 102 -17.00 19.62 -21.84
CA LEU A 102 -16.43 20.66 -20.97
C LEU A 102 -15.51 21.63 -21.73
N ARG A 103 -14.80 21.16 -22.78
CA ARG A 103 -14.06 22.04 -23.70
C ARG A 103 -15.01 22.97 -24.47
N GLU A 104 -16.07 22.42 -25.07
CA GLU A 104 -17.08 23.20 -25.82
C GLU A 104 -17.75 24.26 -24.94
N LYS A 105 -18.10 23.89 -23.70
CA LYS A 105 -18.69 24.77 -22.68
C LYS A 105 -17.81 25.98 -22.31
N SER A 106 -16.52 25.97 -22.65
CA SER A 106 -15.56 27.04 -22.34
C SER A 106 -15.50 27.36 -20.83
N VAL A 107 -15.35 26.31 -20.02
CA VAL A 107 -15.40 26.37 -18.55
C VAL A 107 -14.39 27.33 -17.92
N THR A 108 -14.78 27.95 -16.80
CA THR A 108 -13.92 28.90 -16.07
C THR A 108 -12.96 28.15 -15.15
N CYS A 109 -11.74 27.90 -15.65
CA CYS A 109 -10.73 27.16 -14.92
C CYS A 109 -10.10 27.97 -13.78
N ALA A 110 -10.67 27.84 -12.58
CA ALA A 110 -10.01 28.25 -11.34
C ALA A 110 -8.74 27.40 -11.11
N HIS A 111 -7.60 28.05 -10.79
CA HIS A 111 -6.32 27.37 -10.61
C HIS A 111 -6.28 26.57 -9.29
N VAL A 112 -6.74 25.32 -9.35
CA VAL A 112 -6.93 24.43 -8.19
C VAL A 112 -5.61 23.91 -7.59
N SER A 113 -4.67 23.47 -8.44
CA SER A 113 -3.37 22.88 -8.08
C SER A 113 -3.41 21.89 -6.90
N PRO A 114 -3.80 20.62 -7.14
CA PRO A 114 -3.88 19.59 -6.10
C PRO A 114 -2.49 19.09 -5.69
N GLU A 115 -2.31 18.68 -4.42
CA GLU A 115 -1.02 18.19 -3.89
C GLU A 115 -0.48 16.94 -4.62
N THR A 116 -1.36 16.17 -5.26
CA THR A 116 -1.03 15.04 -6.14
C THR A 116 -0.18 15.45 -7.35
N ALA A 117 -0.34 16.66 -7.88
CA ALA A 117 0.35 17.12 -9.09
C ALA A 117 1.87 17.23 -8.89
N GLU A 118 2.35 17.53 -7.67
CA GLU A 118 3.78 17.56 -7.34
C GLU A 118 4.42 16.15 -7.31
N SER A 119 3.62 15.09 -7.17
CA SER A 119 4.10 13.71 -6.93
C SER A 119 3.98 12.79 -8.16
N ILE A 120 3.28 13.22 -9.21
CA ILE A 120 2.95 12.38 -10.36
C ILE A 120 3.98 12.53 -11.48
N GLN A 121 4.38 11.41 -12.06
CA GLN A 121 5.42 11.38 -13.09
C GLN A 121 4.97 12.11 -14.37
N TYR A 122 5.92 12.84 -14.97
CA TYR A 122 5.73 13.76 -16.10
C TYR A 122 4.78 13.22 -17.19
N SER A 123 4.94 11.95 -17.59
CA SER A 123 4.15 11.30 -18.66
C SER A 123 2.66 11.22 -18.37
N ALA A 124 2.26 11.01 -17.11
CA ALA A 124 0.86 11.07 -16.72
C ALA A 124 0.38 12.52 -16.60
N ASN A 125 1.22 13.42 -16.07
CA ASN A 125 0.88 14.82 -15.88
C ASN A 125 0.66 15.59 -17.20
N THR A 126 1.47 15.37 -18.24
CA THR A 126 1.30 16.05 -19.55
C THR A 126 0.10 15.58 -20.37
N THR A 127 -0.65 14.59 -19.88
CA THR A 127 -1.88 14.09 -20.54
C THR A 127 -3.17 14.54 -19.85
N LEU A 128 -3.09 15.54 -18.96
CA LEU A 128 -4.23 16.20 -18.31
C LEU A 128 -4.71 17.42 -19.11
N ASP A 129 -5.99 17.50 -19.46
CA ASP A 129 -6.58 18.70 -20.07
C ASP A 129 -6.81 19.81 -19.03
N HIS A 130 -5.80 20.66 -18.86
CA HIS A 130 -5.88 21.84 -18.00
C HIS A 130 -6.95 22.86 -18.44
N LYS A 131 -7.50 22.78 -19.66
CA LYS A 131 -8.58 23.67 -20.14
C LYS A 131 -9.97 23.27 -19.63
N VAL A 132 -10.07 22.12 -18.96
CA VAL A 132 -11.29 21.67 -18.26
C VAL A 132 -11.05 21.37 -16.78
N ASN A 133 -9.96 21.89 -16.21
CA ASN A 133 -9.46 21.50 -14.89
C ASN A 133 -9.38 19.97 -14.72
N GLU A 134 -8.79 19.27 -15.70
CA GLU A 134 -8.44 17.86 -15.50
C GLU A 134 -7.31 17.74 -14.46
N VAL A 135 -7.56 16.94 -13.43
CA VAL A 135 -6.66 16.74 -12.29
C VAL A 135 -6.61 15.29 -11.86
N TRP A 136 -5.52 14.94 -11.16
CA TRP A 136 -5.38 13.68 -10.44
C TRP A 136 -5.87 13.81 -9.00
N LEU A 137 -6.80 12.96 -8.57
CA LEU A 137 -7.32 12.96 -7.19
C LEU A 137 -7.46 11.55 -6.62
N LEU A 138 -7.45 11.45 -5.29
CA LEU A 138 -7.48 10.19 -4.54
C LEU A 138 -8.88 9.91 -3.98
N HIS A 139 -9.26 8.62 -3.94
CA HIS A 139 -10.49 8.15 -3.32
C HIS A 139 -10.24 6.84 -2.55
N GLY A 140 -10.31 6.89 -1.22
CA GLY A 140 -10.18 5.70 -0.38
C GLY A 140 -11.51 4.97 -0.21
N THR A 141 -11.53 3.64 -0.39
CA THR A 141 -12.77 2.85 -0.44
C THR A 141 -12.53 1.39 -0.03
N SER A 142 -13.49 0.49 -0.22
CA SER A 142 -13.33 -0.95 0.01
C SER A 142 -12.87 -1.71 -1.25
N GLU A 143 -12.46 -2.97 -1.11
CA GLU A 143 -11.99 -3.78 -2.24
C GLU A 143 -13.13 -4.11 -3.22
N GLU A 144 -14.33 -4.39 -2.70
CA GLU A 144 -15.53 -4.67 -3.49
C GLU A 144 -15.97 -3.41 -4.26
N ALA A 145 -15.95 -2.26 -3.59
CA ALA A 145 -16.27 -0.98 -4.21
C ALA A 145 -15.26 -0.61 -5.30
N ALA A 146 -13.96 -0.80 -5.08
CA ALA A 146 -12.93 -0.55 -6.11
C ALA A 146 -13.09 -1.47 -7.33
N LYS A 147 -13.36 -2.76 -7.13
CA LYS A 147 -13.62 -3.74 -8.21
C LYS A 147 -14.91 -3.46 -8.97
N ALA A 148 -15.92 -2.87 -8.32
CA ALA A 148 -17.12 -2.38 -8.99
C ALA A 148 -16.82 -1.11 -9.80
N ILE A 149 -16.18 -0.11 -9.17
CA ILE A 149 -15.83 1.18 -9.79
C ILE A 149 -15.01 0.99 -11.07
N SER A 150 -14.03 0.08 -11.08
CA SER A 150 -13.20 -0.16 -12.26
C SER A 150 -13.95 -0.77 -13.45
N ARG A 151 -15.18 -1.28 -13.25
CA ARG A 151 -15.98 -2.00 -14.28
C ARG A 151 -17.32 -1.35 -14.59
N SER A 152 -17.90 -0.59 -13.66
CA SER A 152 -19.22 0.04 -13.80
C SER A 152 -19.23 1.54 -13.47
N ASN A 153 -18.06 2.15 -13.22
CA ASN A 153 -17.90 3.52 -12.72
C ASN A 153 -18.44 3.72 -11.29
N PHE A 154 -18.26 4.93 -10.75
CA PHE A 154 -18.70 5.35 -9.42
C PHE A 154 -20.22 5.39 -9.25
N LEU A 155 -20.66 5.29 -7.99
CA LEU A 155 -22.02 5.63 -7.55
C LEU A 155 -21.93 6.82 -6.57
N PRO A 156 -22.72 7.90 -6.76
CA PRO A 156 -22.78 9.01 -5.81
C PRO A 156 -23.18 8.56 -4.39
N SER A 157 -22.58 9.16 -3.36
CA SER A 157 -23.07 9.00 -1.99
C SER A 157 -24.36 9.81 -1.81
N SER A 158 -25.23 9.33 -0.92
CA SER A 158 -26.44 10.04 -0.47
C SER A 158 -26.15 11.14 0.57
N GLY A 159 -24.88 11.55 0.74
CA GLY A 159 -24.50 12.62 1.65
C GLY A 159 -23.02 12.65 2.03
N GLY A 160 -22.62 13.75 2.68
CA GLY A 160 -21.27 14.02 3.15
C GLY A 160 -21.17 15.43 3.74
N CYS A 161 -19.96 15.98 3.85
CA CYS A 161 -19.72 17.34 4.38
C CYS A 161 -20.27 18.46 3.46
N PHE A 162 -20.51 18.15 2.19
CA PHE A 162 -20.90 19.08 1.13
C PHE A 162 -22.11 18.60 0.31
N GLY A 163 -23.00 17.80 0.91
CA GLY A 163 -24.18 17.21 0.26
C GLY A 163 -23.94 15.81 -0.32
N SER A 164 -24.87 15.33 -1.15
CA SER A 164 -24.71 14.14 -1.99
C SER A 164 -23.66 14.35 -3.10
N GLY A 165 -23.13 13.27 -3.67
CA GLY A 165 -22.13 13.34 -4.77
C GLY A 165 -20.97 12.36 -4.63
N ILE A 166 -19.96 12.50 -5.48
CA ILE A 166 -18.77 11.61 -5.53
C ILE A 166 -17.56 12.38 -5.01
N TYR A 167 -17.04 11.96 -3.85
CA TYR A 167 -16.03 12.68 -3.09
C TYR A 167 -14.60 12.21 -3.43
N PHE A 168 -13.69 13.17 -3.56
CA PHE A 168 -12.25 12.97 -3.75
C PHE A 168 -11.45 13.93 -2.85
N ALA A 169 -10.18 13.60 -2.61
CA ALA A 169 -9.22 14.47 -1.93
C ALA A 169 -7.86 14.44 -2.65
N ASP A 170 -7.07 15.50 -2.51
CA ASP A 170 -5.66 15.53 -2.93
C ASP A 170 -4.70 15.14 -1.79
N ASP A 171 -5.11 15.27 -0.53
CA ASP A 171 -4.39 14.72 0.63
C ASP A 171 -4.68 13.21 0.81
N ALA A 172 -3.66 12.38 0.63
CA ALA A 172 -3.74 10.93 0.83
C ALA A 172 -4.20 10.53 2.25
N LYS A 173 -3.86 11.32 3.28
CA LYS A 173 -4.28 11.10 4.67
C LYS A 173 -5.79 11.25 4.83
N LYS A 174 -6.43 12.16 4.09
CA LYS A 174 -7.89 12.32 4.05
C LYS A 174 -8.53 11.09 3.39
N SER A 175 -8.06 10.66 2.23
CA SER A 175 -8.57 9.44 1.56
C SER A 175 -8.37 8.17 2.40
N ASN A 176 -7.28 8.04 3.13
CA ASN A 176 -7.00 6.91 4.04
C ASN A 176 -8.04 6.78 5.20
N GLN A 177 -8.81 7.83 5.51
CA GLN A 177 -9.91 7.78 6.47
C GLN A 177 -11.16 7.08 5.91
N TYR A 178 -11.33 7.03 4.58
CA TYR A 178 -12.46 6.39 3.89
C TYR A 178 -12.12 4.99 3.38
N ALA A 179 -10.83 4.69 3.20
CA ALA A 179 -10.30 3.33 3.06
C ALA A 179 -10.48 2.55 4.39
N LYS A 180 -11.72 2.13 4.64
CA LYS A 180 -12.18 1.45 5.88
C LYS A 180 -12.30 -0.07 5.72
N GLY A 181 -12.53 -0.54 4.50
CA GLY A 181 -12.37 -1.96 4.17
C GLY A 181 -10.88 -2.34 4.16
N ARG A 182 -10.59 -3.59 4.50
CA ARG A 182 -9.28 -4.21 4.31
C ARG A 182 -9.43 -5.45 3.44
N THR A 183 -8.42 -5.73 2.61
CA THR A 183 -8.40 -6.89 1.70
C THR A 183 -8.22 -8.21 2.45
N GLU A 184 -8.12 -9.32 1.69
CA GLU A 184 -7.64 -10.57 2.29
C GLU A 184 -6.25 -10.41 2.93
N ASP A 185 -5.27 -9.79 2.26
CA ASP A 185 -3.93 -9.52 2.81
C ASP A 185 -3.82 -8.25 3.69
N ASP A 186 -4.86 -7.92 4.45
CA ASP A 186 -4.94 -6.80 5.42
C ASP A 186 -4.71 -5.38 4.81
N CYS A 187 -4.54 -5.28 3.49
CA CYS A 187 -4.24 -4.02 2.79
C CYS A 187 -5.46 -3.10 2.80
N LYS A 188 -5.23 -1.79 2.82
CA LYS A 188 -6.25 -0.78 2.46
C LYS A 188 -6.29 -0.55 0.96
N ILE A 189 -7.42 -0.04 0.46
CA ILE A 189 -7.62 0.30 -0.96
C ILE A 189 -7.76 1.81 -1.15
N MET A 190 -7.00 2.36 -2.08
CA MET A 190 -7.15 3.74 -2.55
C MET A 190 -7.09 3.78 -4.08
N LEU A 191 -8.05 4.45 -4.69
CA LEU A 191 -8.04 4.77 -6.10
C LEU A 191 -7.29 6.08 -6.33
N LEU A 192 -6.55 6.15 -7.45
CA LEU A 192 -6.06 7.40 -8.02
C LEU A 192 -6.76 7.57 -9.37
N CYS A 193 -7.58 8.62 -9.47
CA CYS A 193 -8.48 8.86 -10.58
C CYS A 193 -8.10 10.16 -11.31
N ARG A 194 -8.34 10.19 -12.63
CA ARG A 194 -8.48 11.45 -13.35
C ARG A 194 -9.88 12.00 -13.09
N VAL A 195 -9.99 13.30 -12.86
CA VAL A 195 -11.26 14.00 -12.64
C VAL A 195 -11.25 15.31 -13.42
N THR A 196 -12.24 15.53 -14.30
CA THR A 196 -12.46 16.82 -14.98
C THR A 196 -13.36 17.70 -14.11
N LEU A 197 -12.77 18.65 -13.37
CA LEU A 197 -13.53 19.49 -12.42
C LEU A 197 -14.33 20.62 -13.10
N GLY A 198 -14.00 20.99 -14.34
CA GLY A 198 -14.68 22.05 -15.08
C GLY A 198 -14.71 23.40 -14.35
N SER A 199 -15.87 24.08 -14.38
CA SER A 199 -16.11 25.29 -13.60
C SER A 199 -16.31 24.95 -12.12
N VAL A 200 -15.30 25.23 -11.29
CA VAL A 200 -15.26 24.83 -9.87
C VAL A 200 -15.89 25.88 -8.97
N LYS A 201 -16.93 25.50 -8.20
CA LYS A 201 -17.47 26.32 -7.12
C LYS A 201 -16.63 26.17 -5.86
N MET A 202 -15.79 27.16 -5.59
CA MET A 202 -15.09 27.29 -4.31
C MET A 202 -16.10 27.58 -3.18
N LEU A 203 -16.08 26.80 -2.11
CA LEU A 203 -16.90 27.03 -0.91
C LEU A 203 -16.07 27.64 0.24
N PRO A 204 -16.68 28.41 1.17
CA PRO A 204 -16.02 28.84 2.40
C PRO A 204 -15.56 27.66 3.26
N LYS A 205 -14.55 27.88 4.11
CA LYS A 205 -14.09 26.85 5.07
C LYS A 205 -15.23 26.49 6.04
N GLY A 206 -15.59 25.22 6.15
CA GLY A 206 -16.70 24.73 6.96
C GLY A 206 -17.33 23.45 6.39
N GLN A 207 -18.60 23.21 6.72
CA GLN A 207 -19.47 22.21 6.06
C GLN A 207 -20.69 22.93 5.49
N ASP A 208 -21.15 22.50 4.31
CA ASP A 208 -22.41 22.92 3.72
C ASP A 208 -23.11 21.68 3.16
N ARG A 209 -23.86 20.97 4.02
CA ARG A 209 -24.53 19.71 3.66
C ARG A 209 -25.67 19.86 2.64
N SER A 210 -25.86 21.06 2.11
CA SER A 210 -26.81 21.38 1.05
C SER A 210 -26.11 21.89 -0.22
N ALA A 211 -24.78 21.78 -0.32
CA ALA A 211 -24.00 22.25 -1.47
C ALA A 211 -24.18 21.36 -2.72
N ASP A 212 -24.82 20.20 -2.61
CA ASP A 212 -25.36 19.44 -3.73
C ASP A 212 -26.43 20.20 -4.53
N ARG A 213 -27.02 21.27 -3.98
CA ARG A 213 -27.81 22.25 -4.76
C ARG A 213 -27.04 22.89 -5.94
N PHE A 214 -25.71 22.81 -5.94
CA PHE A 214 -24.89 23.30 -7.05
C PHE A 214 -24.79 22.29 -8.22
N ALA A 215 -25.27 21.06 -8.07
CA ALA A 215 -25.41 20.11 -9.17
C ALA A 215 -26.45 20.55 -10.22
N ASP A 216 -27.44 21.34 -9.79
CA ASP A 216 -28.49 21.90 -10.65
C ASP A 216 -28.07 23.24 -11.32
N ASP A 217 -26.93 23.82 -10.96
CA ASP A 217 -26.43 25.07 -11.58
C ASP A 217 -25.64 24.73 -12.86
N PRO A 218 -26.14 25.05 -14.07
CA PRO A 218 -25.47 24.69 -15.31
C PRO A 218 -24.10 25.36 -15.48
N ASN A 219 -23.74 26.34 -14.63
CA ASN A 219 -22.44 27.01 -14.63
C ASN A 219 -21.41 26.37 -13.70
N VAL A 220 -21.81 25.35 -12.91
CA VAL A 220 -20.94 24.61 -11.98
C VAL A 220 -20.80 23.17 -12.45
N ASP A 221 -19.57 22.69 -12.56
CA ASP A 221 -19.27 21.28 -12.92
C ASP A 221 -18.72 20.48 -11.74
N SER A 222 -18.17 21.17 -10.73
CA SER A 222 -17.77 20.55 -9.46
C SER A 222 -17.78 21.57 -8.33
N ILE A 223 -17.75 21.10 -7.09
CA ILE A 223 -17.51 21.94 -5.92
C ILE A 223 -16.17 21.59 -5.26
N LEU A 224 -15.52 22.59 -4.67
CA LEU A 224 -14.35 22.39 -3.80
C LEU A 224 -14.67 22.95 -2.41
N GLY A 225 -14.91 22.04 -1.48
CA GLY A 225 -15.08 22.32 -0.06
C GLY A 225 -13.77 22.19 0.73
N CYS A 226 -13.74 22.79 1.92
CA CYS A 226 -12.61 22.65 2.84
C CYS A 226 -13.13 22.53 4.28
N THR A 227 -12.99 21.33 4.87
CA THR A 227 -13.21 21.12 6.30
C THR A 227 -11.90 21.40 7.03
N ASP A 228 -11.12 20.37 7.37
CA ASP A 228 -9.70 20.47 7.76
C ASP A 228 -8.75 20.12 6.61
N THR A 229 -9.32 19.59 5.52
CA THR A 229 -8.64 19.18 4.28
C THR A 229 -9.53 19.55 3.09
N ARG A 230 -8.95 19.59 1.88
CA ARG A 230 -9.71 19.83 0.65
C ARG A 230 -10.53 18.60 0.27
N GLU A 231 -11.79 18.85 -0.10
CA GLU A 231 -12.74 17.83 -0.53
C GLU A 231 -13.38 18.30 -1.84
N PHE A 232 -13.09 17.57 -2.90
CA PHE A 232 -13.62 17.79 -4.24
C PHE A 232 -14.85 16.92 -4.42
N VAL A 233 -15.95 17.49 -4.91
CA VAL A 233 -17.17 16.71 -5.19
C VAL A 233 -17.63 16.98 -6.63
N VAL A 234 -17.83 15.89 -7.36
CA VAL A 234 -18.45 15.86 -8.70
C VAL A 234 -19.75 15.05 -8.64
N TYR A 235 -20.65 15.31 -9.58
CA TYR A 235 -22.00 14.72 -9.57
C TYR A 235 -22.22 13.77 -10.75
N ASP A 236 -21.58 14.04 -11.89
CA ASP A 236 -21.65 13.20 -13.09
C ASP A 236 -20.47 12.21 -13.11
N THR A 237 -20.79 10.91 -13.19
CA THR A 237 -19.79 9.83 -13.18
C THR A 237 -18.88 9.87 -14.42
N SER A 238 -19.33 10.48 -15.52
CA SER A 238 -18.51 10.66 -16.72
C SER A 238 -17.40 11.71 -16.55
N GLN A 239 -17.39 12.51 -15.47
CA GLN A 239 -16.26 13.39 -15.13
C GLN A 239 -15.04 12.63 -14.59
N ILE A 240 -15.11 11.30 -14.44
CA ILE A 240 -14.12 10.50 -13.71
C ILE A 240 -13.61 9.35 -14.58
N TYR A 241 -12.30 9.09 -14.51
CA TYR A 241 -11.70 7.84 -14.96
C TYR A 241 -10.82 7.21 -13.86
N PRO A 242 -11.14 6.02 -13.34
CA PRO A 242 -10.44 5.39 -12.21
C PRO A 242 -9.14 4.68 -12.66
N GLU A 243 -8.13 5.45 -13.08
CA GLU A 243 -6.96 4.88 -13.76
C GLU A 243 -6.10 3.94 -12.90
N TYR A 244 -6.03 4.09 -11.57
CA TYR A 244 -5.23 3.18 -10.74
C TYR A 244 -5.95 2.70 -9.48
N ILE A 245 -5.84 1.40 -9.20
CA ILE A 245 -6.09 0.81 -7.88
C ILE A 245 -4.74 0.66 -7.18
N MET A 246 -4.65 1.13 -5.93
CA MET A 246 -3.50 0.93 -5.05
C MET A 246 -3.92 0.12 -3.82
N LEU A 247 -3.12 -0.91 -3.49
CA LEU A 247 -3.17 -1.65 -2.24
C LEU A 247 -2.09 -1.08 -1.31
N LEU A 248 -2.49 -0.64 -0.12
CA LEU A 248 -1.63 0.04 0.84
C LEU A 248 -1.46 -0.79 2.11
N VAL A 249 -0.24 -0.89 2.62
CA VAL A 249 0.03 -1.37 4.00
C VAL A 249 0.71 -0.28 4.80
N GLU A 250 0.60 -0.39 6.13
CA GLU A 250 1.36 0.43 7.06
C GLU A 250 2.77 -0.18 7.19
N ALA A 251 3.80 0.56 6.77
CA ALA A 251 5.18 0.10 6.60
C ALA A 251 5.84 -0.33 7.93
N VAL A 252 5.40 0.27 9.06
CA VAL A 252 5.72 -0.17 10.43
C VAL A 252 5.35 -1.63 10.67
N VAL A 253 4.40 -2.15 9.89
CA VAL A 253 3.90 -3.52 9.96
C VAL A 253 4.48 -4.39 8.83
N HIS A 254 5.33 -3.93 7.91
CA HIS A 254 5.92 -4.84 6.90
C HIS A 254 6.88 -5.87 7.54
N SER A 255 7.48 -5.52 8.69
CA SER A 255 8.18 -6.44 9.60
C SER A 255 7.27 -7.43 10.34
N TYR A 256 5.94 -7.29 10.26
CA TYR A 256 4.94 -8.09 10.98
C TYR A 256 3.82 -8.70 10.09
N VAL A 257 3.52 -8.18 8.89
CA VAL A 257 2.46 -8.71 7.99
C VAL A 257 2.88 -10.03 7.34
N LEU A 258 4.18 -10.28 7.16
CA LEU A 258 4.73 -11.59 6.78
C LEU A 258 4.36 -12.69 7.79
N VAL A 259 4.01 -12.33 9.03
CA VAL A 259 3.42 -13.24 10.04
C VAL A 259 1.93 -13.49 9.76
N ILE A 260 1.19 -12.44 9.37
CA ILE A 260 -0.29 -12.36 9.47
C ILE A 260 -1.03 -12.83 8.21
N SER A 261 -0.53 -12.56 6.99
CA SER A 261 -1.17 -13.11 5.76
C SER A 261 -1.26 -14.65 5.84
N CYS A 262 -0.23 -15.28 6.39
CA CYS A 262 -0.17 -16.73 6.60
C CYS A 262 -1.11 -17.26 7.72
N CYS A 263 -1.88 -16.40 8.40
CA CYS A 263 -2.89 -16.80 9.38
C CYS A 263 -4.30 -16.99 8.78
N LYS A 264 -4.64 -16.37 7.63
CA LYS A 264 -5.99 -16.54 7.02
C LYS A 264 -6.27 -17.96 6.53
N CYS A 265 -5.25 -18.77 6.27
CA CYS A 265 -5.42 -20.21 6.02
C CYS A 265 -5.68 -21.06 7.28
N MET A 266 -5.51 -20.54 8.51
CA MET A 266 -5.52 -21.37 9.73
C MET A 266 -6.84 -21.35 10.53
N LEU A 267 -7.70 -20.35 10.36
CA LEU A 267 -8.86 -20.13 11.25
C LEU A 267 -10.21 -20.45 10.58
N ARG A 268 -10.39 -21.70 10.14
CA ARG A 268 -11.68 -22.19 9.61
C ARG A 268 -12.67 -22.68 10.67
N GLU A 269 -12.27 -22.78 11.94
CA GLU A 269 -13.04 -23.44 13.01
C GLU A 269 -13.26 -22.54 14.24
N VAL A 270 -13.53 -21.25 14.04
CA VAL A 270 -14.02 -20.34 15.10
C VAL A 270 -15.51 -20.04 14.84
N ASP A 271 -16.36 -20.27 15.83
CA ASP A 271 -17.80 -20.00 15.71
C ASP A 271 -18.11 -18.50 15.82
N TRP A 272 -18.27 -17.87 14.65
CA TRP A 272 -18.60 -16.44 14.52
C TRP A 272 -19.97 -16.05 15.07
N SER A 273 -20.86 -17.01 15.41
CA SER A 273 -22.20 -16.71 15.92
C SER A 273 -22.17 -15.94 17.25
N LEU A 274 -21.17 -16.21 18.11
CA LEU A 274 -21.04 -15.54 19.41
C LEU A 274 -20.54 -14.10 19.25
N ALA A 275 -19.56 -13.87 18.35
CA ALA A 275 -19.07 -12.54 18.03
C ALA A 275 -20.18 -11.66 17.40
N PHE A 276 -21.01 -12.24 16.53
CA PHE A 276 -22.14 -11.55 15.92
C PHE A 276 -23.23 -11.16 16.94
N GLN A 277 -23.49 -12.01 17.95
CA GLN A 277 -24.40 -11.70 19.05
C GLN A 277 -23.90 -10.53 19.92
N VAL A 278 -22.59 -10.41 20.14
CA VAL A 278 -22.01 -9.26 20.87
C VAL A 278 -22.18 -7.97 20.06
N LEU A 279 -21.89 -8.00 18.75
CA LEU A 279 -22.07 -6.85 17.86
C LEU A 279 -23.54 -6.39 17.78
N GLN A 280 -24.50 -7.31 17.71
CA GLN A 280 -25.92 -6.97 17.76
C GLN A 280 -26.34 -6.34 19.10
N ARG A 281 -25.78 -6.79 20.24
CA ARG A 281 -26.05 -6.17 21.54
C ARG A 281 -25.50 -4.74 21.64
N ILE A 282 -24.32 -4.47 21.05
CA ILE A 282 -23.77 -3.11 20.94
C ILE A 282 -24.72 -2.22 20.11
N GLN A 283 -25.17 -2.69 18.96
CA GLN A 283 -26.09 -1.95 18.08
C GLN A 283 -27.43 -1.64 18.78
N GLN A 284 -28.00 -2.60 19.51
CA GLN A 284 -29.27 -2.43 20.24
C GLN A 284 -29.14 -1.48 21.44
N ALA A 285 -27.99 -1.48 22.14
CA ALA A 285 -27.72 -0.57 23.25
C ALA A 285 -27.66 0.90 22.77
N CYS A 286 -26.95 1.17 21.67
CA CYS A 286 -26.89 2.51 21.07
C CYS A 286 -28.28 3.01 20.64
N LEU A 287 -29.10 2.16 20.01
CA LEU A 287 -30.46 2.51 19.61
C LEU A 287 -31.35 2.86 20.81
N ASN A 288 -31.33 2.06 21.87
CA ASN A 288 -32.21 2.27 23.03
C ASN A 288 -31.89 3.56 23.79
N GLN A 289 -30.62 4.00 23.85
CA GLN A 289 -30.26 5.27 24.51
C GLN A 289 -30.66 6.52 23.70
N CYS A 290 -30.69 6.46 22.36
CA CYS A 290 -31.15 7.58 21.53
C CYS A 290 -32.66 7.83 21.65
N VAL A 291 -33.48 6.81 21.90
CA VAL A 291 -34.96 6.93 21.91
C VAL A 291 -35.49 7.66 23.16
N PHE A 292 -34.74 7.71 24.27
CA PHE A 292 -35.20 8.34 25.51
C PHE A 292 -35.13 9.87 25.52
N TRP A 293 -34.29 10.48 24.68
CA TRP A 293 -33.98 11.93 24.72
C TRP A 293 -34.74 12.79 23.71
N LEU A 294 -35.71 12.23 22.97
CA LEU A 294 -36.54 12.95 22.00
C LEU A 294 -37.92 13.37 22.55
N LYS A 295 -38.04 13.56 23.86
CA LYS A 295 -39.23 14.13 24.53
C LYS A 295 -38.84 15.02 25.71
N HIS A 296 -38.55 16.28 25.43
CA HIS A 296 -38.99 17.48 26.16
C HIS A 296 -38.17 18.69 25.68
N ASP A 297 -38.83 19.66 25.04
CA ASP A 297 -38.25 20.98 24.81
C ASP A 297 -38.15 21.75 26.14
N ASP A 298 -37.01 22.40 26.41
CA ASP A 298 -36.94 23.87 26.33
C ASP A 298 -35.56 24.48 26.67
N VAL A 299 -35.29 25.64 26.04
CA VAL A 299 -34.39 26.74 26.46
C VAL A 299 -32.98 26.45 27.06
N VAL A 300 -31.96 26.62 26.22
CA VAL A 300 -30.67 27.32 26.45
C VAL A 300 -29.89 27.07 27.76
N THR A 301 -28.82 26.27 27.70
CA THR A 301 -27.57 26.44 28.50
C THR A 301 -26.34 25.76 27.83
N SER A 302 -26.31 25.75 26.51
CA SER A 302 -25.63 24.75 25.67
C SER A 302 -24.17 25.04 25.25
N CYS A 303 -23.29 25.49 26.16
CA CYS A 303 -21.86 25.68 25.84
C CYS A 303 -20.88 24.90 26.73
N HIS A 304 -20.87 25.13 28.05
CA HIS A 304 -19.93 24.44 28.96
C HIS A 304 -20.20 22.92 29.07
N ALA A 305 -21.48 22.51 29.06
CA ALA A 305 -21.85 21.08 29.11
C ALA A 305 -21.39 20.30 27.86
N HIS A 306 -21.38 20.93 26.67
CA HIS A 306 -21.00 20.27 25.42
C HIS A 306 -19.48 20.03 25.30
N CYS A 307 -18.64 20.95 25.78
CA CYS A 307 -17.19 20.69 25.82
C CYS A 307 -16.84 19.59 26.81
N MET A 308 -17.49 19.56 27.98
CA MET A 308 -17.35 18.49 28.97
C MET A 308 -17.78 17.13 28.40
N SER A 309 -18.96 17.04 27.78
CA SER A 309 -19.45 15.77 27.23
C SER A 309 -18.67 15.31 26.00
N ALA A 310 -18.26 16.22 25.11
CA ALA A 310 -17.41 15.86 23.96
C ALA A 310 -16.02 15.37 24.39
N ALA A 311 -15.41 16.00 25.41
CA ALA A 311 -14.15 15.54 25.98
C ALA A 311 -14.29 14.17 26.67
N VAL A 312 -15.34 13.97 27.48
CA VAL A 312 -15.63 12.68 28.12
C VAL A 312 -15.94 11.58 27.10
N VAL A 313 -16.65 11.88 26.02
CA VAL A 313 -16.91 10.91 24.93
C VAL A 313 -15.63 10.61 24.14
N ALA A 314 -14.80 11.61 23.82
CA ALA A 314 -13.52 11.39 23.16
C ALA A 314 -12.56 10.55 24.04
N GLN A 315 -12.50 10.84 25.34
CA GLN A 315 -11.75 10.05 26.31
C GLN A 315 -12.32 8.63 26.42
N LYS A 316 -13.64 8.44 26.54
CA LYS A 316 -14.24 7.10 26.62
C LYS A 316 -14.09 6.31 25.32
N VAL A 317 -14.01 6.96 24.15
CA VAL A 317 -13.68 6.33 22.86
C VAL A 317 -12.19 5.98 22.75
N ALA A 318 -11.30 6.77 23.35
CA ALA A 318 -9.88 6.39 23.50
C ALA A 318 -9.73 5.19 24.44
N GLU A 319 -10.32 5.25 25.64
CA GLU A 319 -10.37 4.14 26.59
C GLU A 319 -10.94 2.87 25.95
N LEU A 320 -12.09 2.94 25.25
CA LEU A 320 -12.68 1.78 24.57
C LEU A 320 -11.86 1.27 23.37
N ARG A 321 -11.04 2.13 22.76
CA ARG A 321 -10.09 1.71 21.72
C ARG A 321 -8.90 0.99 22.34
N ASP A 322 -8.36 1.53 23.42
CA ASP A 322 -7.23 0.94 24.14
C ASP A 322 -7.67 -0.39 24.77
N ASP A 323 -8.85 -0.44 25.40
CA ASP A 323 -9.53 -1.68 25.85
C ASP A 323 -9.67 -2.69 24.69
N ALA A 324 -10.12 -2.27 23.50
CA ALA A 324 -10.24 -3.17 22.35
C ALA A 324 -8.88 -3.63 21.78
N GLN A 325 -7.85 -2.80 21.83
CA GLN A 325 -6.48 -3.18 21.45
C GLN A 325 -5.86 -4.12 22.48
N ASN A 326 -6.14 -3.91 23.78
CA ASN A 326 -5.76 -4.79 24.88
C ASN A 326 -6.45 -6.14 24.77
N ILE A 327 -7.78 -6.20 24.63
CA ILE A 327 -8.54 -7.44 24.42
C ILE A 327 -8.04 -8.19 23.17
N ALA A 328 -7.75 -7.49 22.07
CA ALA A 328 -7.19 -8.13 20.87
C ALA A 328 -5.75 -8.62 21.08
N GLN A 329 -4.95 -7.98 21.94
CA GLN A 329 -3.61 -8.45 22.31
C GLN A 329 -3.67 -9.61 23.31
N GLU A 330 -4.59 -9.58 24.27
CA GLU A 330 -4.89 -10.67 25.20
C GLU A 330 -5.35 -11.91 24.42
N GLN A 331 -6.27 -11.76 23.46
CA GLN A 331 -6.68 -12.85 22.57
C GLN A 331 -5.51 -13.39 21.73
N ARG A 332 -4.62 -12.53 21.20
CA ARG A 332 -3.39 -13.00 20.52
C ARG A 332 -2.45 -13.74 21.47
N ASN A 333 -2.22 -13.20 22.66
CA ASN A 333 -1.38 -13.81 23.70
C ASN A 333 -1.97 -15.16 24.16
N GLU A 334 -3.30 -15.27 24.23
CA GLU A 334 -4.04 -16.47 24.59
C GLU A 334 -3.93 -17.52 23.48
N THR A 335 -4.19 -17.20 22.22
CA THR A 335 -3.98 -18.15 21.11
C THR A 335 -2.52 -18.57 20.98
N VAL A 336 -1.56 -17.67 21.20
CA VAL A 336 -0.13 -18.03 21.27
C VAL A 336 0.16 -18.94 22.46
N ARG A 337 -0.48 -18.71 23.61
CA ARG A 337 -0.40 -19.55 24.81
C ARG A 337 -0.98 -20.94 24.57
N GLU A 338 -2.20 -21.06 24.03
CA GLU A 338 -2.85 -22.33 23.70
C GLU A 338 -2.02 -23.16 22.71
N ILE A 339 -1.46 -22.53 21.67
CA ILE A 339 -0.58 -23.22 20.72
C ILE A 339 0.72 -23.66 21.39
N PHE A 340 1.30 -22.83 22.28
CA PHE A 340 2.52 -23.12 23.00
C PHE A 340 2.33 -24.25 24.04
N GLU A 341 1.29 -24.19 24.87
CA GLU A 341 0.95 -25.19 25.90
C GLU A 341 0.51 -26.54 25.29
N ARG A 342 0.29 -26.58 23.96
CA ARG A 342 0.02 -27.78 23.14
C ARG A 342 1.22 -28.18 22.27
N LEU A 343 2.42 -27.68 22.59
CA LEU A 343 3.70 -28.00 21.95
C LEU A 343 4.82 -28.21 22.99
N ASP A 344 4.74 -27.52 24.14
CA ASP A 344 5.51 -27.71 25.36
C ASP A 344 5.04 -29.01 26.07
N ASP A 345 5.16 -30.14 25.37
CA ASP A 345 4.78 -31.49 25.83
C ASP A 345 5.53 -31.87 27.13
N ASN A 346 6.73 -31.31 27.35
CA ASN A 346 7.53 -31.52 28.55
C ASN A 346 7.18 -30.55 29.71
N GLY A 347 6.47 -29.45 29.46
CA GLY A 347 6.02 -28.47 30.45
C GLY A 347 7.12 -27.58 31.04
N SER A 348 8.20 -27.33 30.30
CA SER A 348 9.36 -26.52 30.72
C SER A 348 9.14 -25.02 30.62
N GLY A 349 8.17 -24.56 29.82
CA GLY A 349 7.99 -23.15 29.47
C GLY A 349 8.85 -22.68 28.29
N SER A 350 9.55 -23.59 27.59
CA SER A 350 10.39 -23.31 26.42
C SER A 350 10.36 -24.48 25.44
N LEU A 351 10.06 -24.24 24.15
CA LEU A 351 10.01 -25.35 23.18
C LEU A 351 11.41 -25.89 22.89
N ASP A 352 11.61 -27.16 23.20
CA ASP A 352 12.86 -27.89 22.97
C ASP A 352 13.04 -28.31 21.49
N ARG A 353 14.19 -28.90 21.17
CA ARG A 353 14.52 -29.29 19.78
C ARG A 353 13.56 -30.31 19.18
N SER A 354 12.99 -31.21 19.98
CA SER A 354 12.00 -32.20 19.54
C SER A 354 10.61 -31.58 19.36
N GLU A 355 10.23 -30.65 20.22
CA GLU A 355 8.94 -29.93 20.20
C GLU A 355 8.88 -28.98 19.01
N VAL A 356 9.95 -28.21 18.76
CA VAL A 356 10.10 -27.40 17.55
C VAL A 356 10.11 -28.28 16.29
N LYS A 357 10.74 -29.46 16.33
CA LYS A 357 10.69 -30.43 15.21
C LYS A 357 9.27 -30.94 14.95
N SER A 358 8.44 -31.12 15.98
CA SER A 358 7.03 -31.45 15.88
C SER A 358 6.23 -30.32 15.22
N LEU A 359 6.42 -29.07 15.67
CA LEU A 359 5.80 -27.87 15.10
C LEU A 359 6.13 -27.72 13.60
N LEU A 360 7.42 -27.75 13.24
CA LEU A 360 7.85 -27.59 11.85
C LEU A 360 7.32 -28.72 10.95
N ARG A 361 7.25 -29.95 11.48
CA ARG A 361 6.63 -31.09 10.78
C ARG A 361 5.13 -30.88 10.54
N GLN A 362 4.40 -30.32 11.49
CA GLN A 362 2.97 -29.98 11.31
C GLN A 362 2.80 -28.90 10.22
N LEU A 363 3.61 -27.83 10.25
CA LEU A 363 3.60 -26.78 9.24
C LEU A 363 4.01 -27.28 7.84
N ASN A 364 4.87 -28.31 7.78
CA ASN A 364 5.37 -28.91 6.55
C ASN A 364 4.56 -30.15 6.10
N LYS A 365 3.24 -30.14 6.33
CA LYS A 365 2.28 -31.18 5.87
C LYS A 365 2.63 -32.62 6.31
N GLY A 366 3.33 -32.77 7.44
CA GLY A 366 3.77 -34.06 7.98
C GLY A 366 5.19 -34.49 7.59
N HIS A 367 5.88 -33.76 6.71
CA HIS A 367 7.29 -34.00 6.38
C HIS A 367 8.19 -33.39 7.47
N PRO A 368 9.07 -34.16 8.14
CA PRO A 368 9.96 -33.60 9.15
C PRO A 368 10.99 -32.66 8.53
N PRO A 369 11.42 -31.59 9.22
CA PRO A 369 12.57 -30.80 8.80
C PRO A 369 13.87 -31.61 8.94
N THR A 370 14.88 -31.23 8.16
CA THR A 370 16.27 -31.64 8.36
C THR A 370 16.85 -31.04 9.65
N GLU A 371 17.98 -31.59 10.12
CA GLU A 371 18.66 -31.05 11.31
C GLU A 371 19.28 -29.66 11.07
N GLU A 372 19.61 -29.31 9.81
CA GLU A 372 20.03 -27.96 9.42
C GLU A 372 18.86 -26.98 9.54
N GLU A 373 17.72 -27.31 8.92
CA GLU A 373 16.49 -26.52 8.96
C GLU A 373 16.00 -26.23 10.39
N LEU A 374 16.00 -27.28 11.22
CA LEU A 374 15.65 -27.18 12.63
C LEU A 374 16.63 -26.25 13.39
N THR A 375 17.93 -26.34 13.11
CA THR A 375 18.95 -25.50 13.76
C THR A 375 18.84 -24.04 13.34
N PHE A 376 18.56 -23.76 12.06
CA PHE A 376 18.36 -22.40 11.58
C PHE A 376 17.16 -21.74 12.26
N VAL A 377 15.99 -22.40 12.27
CA VAL A 377 14.78 -21.85 12.90
C VAL A 377 14.98 -21.62 14.41
N MET A 378 15.62 -22.56 15.12
CA MET A 378 15.89 -22.40 16.55
C MET A 378 16.86 -21.25 16.83
N LYS A 379 17.92 -21.08 16.04
CA LYS A 379 18.82 -19.91 16.17
C LYS A 379 18.11 -18.59 15.87
N MET A 380 17.36 -18.53 14.76
CA MET A 380 16.63 -17.33 14.34
C MET A 380 15.54 -16.90 15.34
N ALA A 381 14.91 -17.85 16.03
CA ALA A 381 13.93 -17.57 17.06
C ALA A 381 14.55 -17.38 18.45
N GLY A 382 15.71 -17.98 18.74
CA GLY A 382 16.43 -17.83 20.01
C GLY A 382 17.07 -16.44 20.19
N GLU A 383 17.28 -15.68 19.11
CA GLU A 383 17.79 -14.30 19.16
C GLU A 383 16.70 -13.31 19.62
N GLY A 384 16.40 -13.34 20.93
CA GLY A 384 15.65 -12.30 21.62
C GLY A 384 16.37 -10.93 21.58
N SER A 385 15.64 -9.86 21.90
CA SER A 385 16.13 -8.48 21.76
C SER A 385 17.43 -8.21 22.53
N VAL A 386 18.47 -7.80 21.80
CA VAL A 386 19.81 -7.56 22.35
C VAL A 386 19.78 -6.40 23.35
N GLN A 387 19.93 -6.72 24.64
CA GLN A 387 20.12 -5.71 25.68
C GLN A 387 21.46 -4.98 25.48
N PRO A 388 21.51 -3.64 25.63
CA PRO A 388 22.76 -2.89 25.50
C PRO A 388 23.84 -3.41 26.46
N GLY A 389 24.99 -3.83 25.91
CA GLY A 389 26.15 -4.27 26.69
C GLY A 389 26.45 -5.78 26.65
N ARG A 390 25.67 -6.61 25.97
CA ARG A 390 26.05 -8.00 25.64
C ARG A 390 26.53 -8.13 24.19
N THR A 391 27.43 -9.09 23.95
CA THR A 391 27.91 -9.43 22.61
C THR A 391 26.92 -10.38 21.90
N ARG A 392 26.95 -10.40 20.56
CA ARG A 392 26.22 -11.37 19.72
C ARG A 392 26.65 -12.83 19.90
N ALA A 393 27.71 -13.11 20.67
CA ALA A 393 28.24 -14.46 20.84
C ALA A 393 27.49 -15.27 21.93
N ASP A 394 27.09 -14.61 23.02
CA ASP A 394 26.87 -15.27 24.31
C ASP A 394 25.38 -15.42 24.70
N THR A 395 24.44 -15.16 23.78
CA THR A 395 22.99 -15.28 24.04
C THR A 395 22.28 -15.99 22.88
N ARG A 396 22.46 -17.32 22.81
CA ARG A 396 21.76 -18.22 21.87
C ARG A 396 21.15 -19.39 22.64
N SER A 397 19.88 -19.28 23.02
CA SER A 397 19.15 -20.43 23.57
C SER A 397 18.95 -21.49 22.49
N LEU A 398 19.08 -22.77 22.85
CA LEU A 398 18.71 -23.90 22.01
C LEU A 398 17.24 -24.33 22.26
N GLU A 399 16.43 -23.34 22.64
CA GLU A 399 15.08 -23.44 23.19
C GLU A 399 14.32 -22.18 22.80
N ILE A 400 13.03 -22.30 22.46
CA ILE A 400 12.20 -21.18 22.00
C ILE A 400 11.17 -20.82 23.07
N GLY A 401 11.39 -19.72 23.78
CA GLY A 401 10.41 -19.16 24.73
C GLY A 401 9.14 -18.65 24.04
N ARG A 402 8.04 -18.54 24.80
CA ARG A 402 6.69 -18.23 24.29
C ARG A 402 6.62 -17.02 23.37
N ASP A 403 7.28 -15.92 23.73
CA ASP A 403 7.27 -14.67 22.96
C ASP A 403 7.94 -14.83 21.57
N ASN A 404 8.85 -15.80 21.43
CA ASN A 404 9.61 -16.06 20.21
C ASN A 404 8.99 -17.17 19.33
N LEU A 405 7.90 -17.82 19.77
CA LEU A 405 7.19 -18.84 18.98
C LEU A 405 6.78 -18.32 17.60
N MET A 406 6.24 -17.09 17.54
CA MET A 406 5.81 -16.49 16.29
C MET A 406 6.98 -16.17 15.35
N SER A 407 8.16 -15.83 15.90
CA SER A 407 9.40 -15.67 15.12
C SER A 407 9.79 -16.97 14.43
N ALA A 408 9.71 -18.10 15.15
CA ALA A 408 10.00 -19.43 14.61
C ALA A 408 9.05 -19.84 13.47
N VAL A 409 7.74 -19.66 13.69
CA VAL A 409 6.69 -19.96 12.70
C VAL A 409 6.84 -19.09 11.44
N THR A 410 7.19 -17.82 11.60
CA THR A 410 7.38 -16.86 10.50
C THR A 410 8.63 -17.19 9.70
N CYS A 411 9.75 -17.45 10.38
CA CYS A 411 11.02 -17.86 9.78
C CYS A 411 10.84 -19.07 8.84
N TRP A 412 10.13 -20.10 9.31
CA TRP A 412 9.83 -21.29 8.52
C TRP A 412 8.98 -20.99 7.28
N ARG A 413 7.94 -20.16 7.43
CA ARG A 413 6.98 -19.85 6.36
C ARG A 413 7.56 -18.96 5.27
N ILE A 414 8.42 -18.01 5.63
CA ILE A 414 9.18 -17.20 4.66
C ILE A 414 10.08 -18.12 3.83
N TYR A 415 10.84 -19.01 4.46
CA TYR A 415 11.67 -20.00 3.76
C TYR A 415 10.84 -20.89 2.80
N GLN A 416 9.77 -21.51 3.28
CA GLN A 416 8.89 -22.33 2.44
C GLN A 416 8.34 -21.55 1.21
N SER A 417 7.98 -20.27 1.38
CA SER A 417 7.48 -19.42 0.29
C SER A 417 8.56 -19.07 -0.74
N SER A 418 9.74 -18.65 -0.27
CA SER A 418 10.89 -18.28 -1.12
C SER A 418 11.39 -19.42 -2.03
N PHE A 419 11.05 -20.68 -1.71
CA PHE A 419 11.40 -21.87 -2.49
C PHE A 419 10.21 -22.72 -2.96
N ALA A 420 8.97 -22.20 -2.87
CA ALA A 420 7.74 -22.96 -3.11
C ALA A 420 7.58 -23.55 -4.53
N ASN A 421 8.14 -22.91 -5.56
CA ASN A 421 8.07 -23.38 -6.96
C ASN A 421 9.19 -22.76 -7.82
N GLU A 422 9.32 -23.19 -9.08
CA GLU A 422 10.39 -22.76 -9.99
C GLU A 422 10.43 -21.26 -10.30
N LYS A 423 9.33 -20.52 -10.06
CA LYS A 423 9.25 -19.07 -10.23
C LYS A 423 9.46 -18.29 -8.92
N SER A 424 9.62 -18.96 -7.78
CA SER A 424 9.94 -18.29 -6.51
C SER A 424 11.35 -17.70 -6.56
N MET A 425 11.52 -16.50 -6.01
CA MET A 425 12.78 -15.72 -6.10
C MET A 425 14.01 -16.51 -5.63
N GLY A 426 13.90 -17.28 -4.54
CA GLY A 426 14.99 -18.11 -4.04
C GLY A 426 15.43 -19.19 -5.03
N VAL A 427 14.49 -19.82 -5.74
CA VAL A 427 14.82 -20.81 -6.79
C VAL A 427 15.50 -20.15 -7.98
N ILE A 428 15.06 -18.94 -8.38
CA ILE A 428 15.67 -18.20 -9.49
C ILE A 428 17.11 -17.79 -9.14
N LEU A 429 17.34 -17.26 -7.94
CA LEU A 429 18.66 -16.84 -7.48
C LEU A 429 19.62 -18.03 -7.33
N PHE A 430 19.20 -19.12 -6.69
CA PHE A 430 20.06 -20.31 -6.59
C PHE A 430 20.34 -20.95 -7.96
N LYS A 431 19.36 -21.05 -8.86
CA LYS A 431 19.61 -21.53 -10.26
C LYS A 431 20.59 -20.65 -11.05
N LYS A 432 20.90 -19.44 -10.59
CA LYS A 432 21.80 -18.49 -11.25
C LYS A 432 23.18 -18.41 -10.59
N PHE A 433 23.24 -18.38 -9.26
CA PHE A 433 24.46 -18.14 -8.48
C PHE A 433 25.03 -19.40 -7.81
N ASP A 434 24.27 -20.50 -7.72
CA ASP A 434 24.73 -21.84 -7.30
C ASP A 434 24.67 -22.81 -8.51
N PRO A 435 25.52 -22.63 -9.55
CA PRO A 435 25.46 -23.42 -10.78
C PRO A 435 25.81 -24.90 -10.54
N GLU A 436 26.60 -25.20 -9.51
CA GLU A 436 26.92 -26.57 -9.09
C GLU A 436 25.78 -27.23 -8.28
N SER A 437 24.72 -26.47 -7.94
CA SER A 437 23.55 -26.93 -7.18
C SER A 437 23.89 -27.50 -5.79
N THR A 438 24.91 -26.95 -5.15
CA THR A 438 25.36 -27.27 -3.78
C THR A 438 24.27 -27.02 -2.72
N GLY A 439 23.32 -26.15 -3.02
CA GLY A 439 22.31 -25.63 -2.09
C GLY A 439 22.79 -24.45 -1.24
N ARG A 440 23.99 -23.93 -1.51
CA ARG A 440 24.67 -22.86 -0.76
C ARG A 440 25.27 -21.83 -1.72
N LEU A 441 25.53 -20.63 -1.22
CA LEU A 441 26.32 -19.62 -1.92
C LEU A 441 27.62 -19.41 -1.16
N ASP A 442 28.75 -19.69 -1.79
CA ASP A 442 30.06 -19.32 -1.25
C ASP A 442 30.28 -17.79 -1.29
N ARG A 443 31.46 -17.32 -0.84
CA ARG A 443 31.76 -15.87 -0.77
C ARG A 443 31.76 -15.19 -2.14
N GLU A 444 32.25 -15.85 -3.18
CA GLU A 444 32.34 -15.29 -4.54
C GLU A 444 30.95 -15.31 -5.21
N GLN A 445 30.19 -16.38 -5.03
CA GLN A 445 28.80 -16.52 -5.47
C GLN A 445 27.86 -15.53 -4.78
N LEU A 446 28.03 -15.32 -3.47
CA LEU A 446 27.31 -14.31 -2.70
C LEU A 446 27.63 -12.91 -3.23
N LYS A 447 28.92 -12.60 -3.46
CA LYS A 447 29.33 -11.30 -3.98
C LYS A 447 28.70 -11.00 -5.34
N ALA A 448 28.72 -11.96 -6.27
CA ALA A 448 28.07 -11.82 -7.58
C ALA A 448 26.56 -11.60 -7.47
N LEU A 449 25.89 -12.21 -6.49
CA LEU A 449 24.49 -11.96 -6.18
C LEU A 449 24.26 -10.53 -5.65
N LEU A 450 25.12 -10.04 -4.75
CA LEU A 450 25.04 -8.66 -4.24
C LEU A 450 25.28 -7.63 -5.35
N GLU A 451 26.23 -7.90 -6.27
CA GLU A 451 26.53 -7.04 -7.42
C GLU A 451 25.31 -6.91 -8.36
N GLU A 452 24.60 -8.00 -8.65
CA GLU A 452 23.35 -7.94 -9.42
C GLU A 452 22.23 -7.18 -8.70
N LEU A 453 22.14 -7.28 -7.36
CA LEU A 453 21.22 -6.47 -6.55
C LEU A 453 21.67 -5.02 -6.37
N SER A 454 22.89 -4.67 -6.81
CA SER A 454 23.48 -3.33 -6.65
C SER A 454 23.08 -2.36 -7.76
N ALA A 455 22.80 -2.89 -8.96
CA ALA A 455 22.47 -2.19 -10.21
C ALA A 455 23.55 -1.23 -10.76
N GLU A 456 24.14 -0.35 -9.95
CA GLU A 456 25.10 0.69 -10.38
C GLU A 456 26.29 0.93 -9.40
N GLU A 457 26.41 0.20 -8.28
CA GLU A 457 27.55 0.34 -7.34
C GLU A 457 28.41 -0.93 -7.18
N ASP A 458 29.74 -0.76 -7.14
CA ASP A 458 30.68 -1.82 -6.79
C ASP A 458 30.45 -2.34 -5.36
N VAL A 459 30.49 -3.67 -5.19
CA VAL A 459 30.39 -4.36 -3.90
C VAL A 459 31.79 -4.60 -3.34
N SER A 460 32.10 -4.04 -2.17
CA SER A 460 33.40 -4.26 -1.52
C SER A 460 33.40 -5.56 -0.70
N GLU A 461 34.59 -6.10 -0.40
CA GLU A 461 34.71 -7.24 0.52
C GLU A 461 34.10 -6.93 1.90
N GLU A 462 34.20 -5.68 2.36
CA GLU A 462 33.59 -5.22 3.61
C GLU A 462 32.05 -5.32 3.60
N ASP A 463 31.42 -5.21 2.43
CA ASP A 463 29.98 -5.40 2.28
C ASP A 463 29.60 -6.87 2.34
N VAL A 464 30.40 -7.75 1.72
CA VAL A 464 30.23 -9.20 1.79
C VAL A 464 30.40 -9.67 3.24
N ASP A 465 31.40 -9.16 3.96
CA ASP A 465 31.61 -9.41 5.39
C ASP A 465 30.46 -8.87 6.27
N PHE A 466 29.94 -7.66 5.97
CA PHE A 466 28.78 -7.10 6.68
C PHE A 466 27.52 -7.96 6.53
N VAL A 467 27.32 -8.55 5.33
CA VAL A 467 26.22 -9.46 5.02
C VAL A 467 26.41 -10.80 5.71
N LEU A 468 27.61 -11.41 5.64
CA LEU A 468 27.92 -12.68 6.32
C LEU A 468 27.78 -12.57 7.84
N ASP A 469 28.26 -11.49 8.49
CA ASP A 469 28.06 -11.22 9.94
C ASP A 469 26.58 -11.15 10.37
N ARG A 470 25.65 -10.94 9.42
CA ARG A 470 24.20 -10.88 9.68
C ARG A 470 23.43 -12.11 9.22
N ALA A 471 23.94 -12.83 8.23
CA ALA A 471 23.18 -13.86 7.54
C ALA A 471 23.79 -15.28 7.65
N ASP A 472 25.08 -15.44 7.98
CA ASP A 472 25.65 -16.76 8.31
C ASP A 472 25.28 -17.14 9.77
N ILE A 473 24.03 -17.58 9.92
CA ILE A 473 23.42 -18.01 11.18
C ILE A 473 23.94 -19.41 11.55
N LEU A 474 24.10 -20.28 10.55
CA LEU A 474 24.65 -21.62 10.68
C LEU A 474 26.11 -21.59 11.16
N ARG A 475 26.90 -20.59 10.74
CA ARG A 475 28.35 -20.41 10.93
C ARG A 475 29.20 -21.42 10.16
N ASP A 476 28.94 -21.52 8.86
CA ASP A 476 29.71 -22.35 7.93
C ASP A 476 30.42 -21.56 6.81
N GLY A 477 30.31 -20.23 6.82
CA GLY A 477 30.98 -19.34 5.86
C GLY A 477 30.30 -19.24 4.49
N THR A 478 29.12 -19.85 4.34
CA THR A 478 28.28 -19.77 3.14
C THR A 478 26.90 -19.21 3.48
N ILE A 479 26.09 -18.90 2.47
CA ILE A 479 24.67 -18.58 2.64
C ILE A 479 23.83 -19.75 2.13
N SER A 480 23.20 -20.49 3.05
CA SER A 480 22.22 -21.52 2.70
C SER A 480 20.95 -20.91 2.10
N LYS A 481 20.10 -21.77 1.52
CA LYS A 481 18.75 -21.38 1.06
C LYS A 481 17.90 -20.69 2.13
N MET A 482 18.10 -21.01 3.41
CA MET A 482 17.34 -20.39 4.49
C MET A 482 17.82 -18.98 4.81
N GLU A 483 19.13 -18.78 4.73
CA GLU A 483 19.84 -17.54 5.07
C GLU A 483 19.73 -16.48 3.98
N LEU A 484 19.43 -16.87 2.73
CA LEU A 484 19.27 -15.98 1.58
C LEU A 484 18.39 -14.74 1.88
N ASN A 485 17.24 -14.92 2.54
CA ASN A 485 16.36 -13.79 2.84
C ASN A 485 17.00 -12.80 3.84
N GLN A 486 17.82 -13.29 4.78
CA GLN A 486 18.59 -12.43 5.70
C GLN A 486 19.78 -11.78 5.00
N ALA A 487 20.43 -12.47 4.06
CA ALA A 487 21.51 -11.90 3.25
C ALA A 487 21.02 -10.70 2.41
N ILE A 488 19.85 -10.85 1.76
CA ILE A 488 19.20 -9.78 0.99
C ILE A 488 18.76 -8.63 1.92
N ALA A 489 18.21 -8.92 3.10
CA ALA A 489 17.82 -7.88 4.07
C ALA A 489 19.03 -7.11 4.63
N ALA A 490 20.13 -7.82 4.94
CA ALA A 490 21.39 -7.24 5.39
C ALA A 490 22.03 -6.36 4.29
N TRP A 491 21.93 -6.77 3.03
CA TRP A 491 22.42 -5.98 1.89
C TRP A 491 21.70 -4.63 1.77
N TYR A 492 20.36 -4.62 1.78
CA TYR A 492 19.61 -3.37 1.75
C TYR A 492 19.82 -2.54 3.03
N GLN A 493 20.09 -3.15 4.19
CA GLN A 493 20.56 -2.41 5.38
C GLN A 493 21.92 -1.73 5.12
N ARG A 494 22.89 -2.43 4.50
CA ARG A 494 24.21 -1.88 4.18
C ARG A 494 24.14 -0.72 3.18
N GLN A 495 23.33 -0.85 2.13
CA GLN A 495 23.09 0.24 1.18
C GLN A 495 22.51 1.49 1.86
N ASN A 496 21.49 1.33 2.71
CA ASN A 496 20.92 2.46 3.47
C ASN A 496 21.93 3.13 4.39
N ILE A 497 22.83 2.36 5.04
CA ILE A 497 23.94 2.90 5.83
C ILE A 497 24.86 3.75 4.94
N LYS A 498 25.38 3.20 3.82
CA LYS A 498 26.24 3.95 2.87
C LYS A 498 25.60 5.26 2.40
N ILE A 499 24.30 5.24 2.09
CA ILE A 499 23.54 6.43 1.66
C ILE A 499 23.53 7.49 2.77
N SER A 500 23.26 7.09 4.02
CA SER A 500 23.27 8.00 5.17
C SER A 500 24.65 8.58 5.47
N GLU A 501 25.71 7.77 5.34
CA GLU A 501 27.11 8.18 5.54
C GLU A 501 27.50 9.25 4.52
N ARG A 502 27.24 9.01 3.23
CA ARG A 502 27.49 9.98 2.13
C ARG A 502 26.71 11.28 2.32
N ALA A 503 25.43 11.20 2.71
CA ALA A 503 24.62 12.40 2.99
C ALA A 503 25.22 13.24 4.12
N SER A 504 25.67 12.60 5.21
CA SER A 504 26.32 13.29 6.33
C SER A 504 27.69 13.89 5.95
N ALA A 505 28.46 13.22 5.09
CA ALA A 505 29.74 13.72 4.59
C ALA A 505 29.56 14.95 3.69
N SER A 506 28.54 14.94 2.83
CA SER A 506 28.19 16.10 1.97
C SER A 506 27.81 17.35 2.79
N GLN A 507 27.03 17.17 3.87
CA GLN A 507 26.72 18.26 4.80
C GLN A 507 27.97 18.80 5.51
N ARG A 508 28.86 17.93 6.00
CA ARG A 508 30.13 18.36 6.64
C ARG A 508 31.06 19.09 5.66
N SER A 509 31.17 18.60 4.42
CA SER A 509 31.91 19.26 3.34
C SER A 509 31.39 20.69 3.09
N THR A 510 30.07 20.84 3.00
CA THR A 510 29.43 22.16 2.79
C THR A 510 29.71 23.13 3.95
N VAL A 511 29.70 22.66 5.19
CA VAL A 511 30.03 23.50 6.37
C VAL A 511 31.50 23.93 6.38
N CYS A 512 32.43 23.05 5.99
CA CYS A 512 33.85 23.39 5.85
C CYS A 512 34.18 24.24 4.60
N ALA A 513 33.20 24.56 3.76
CA ALA A 513 33.33 25.52 2.65
C ALA A 513 32.69 26.90 2.96
N ILE A 514 32.14 27.08 4.17
CA ILE A 514 31.43 28.28 4.63
C ILE A 514 32.14 28.91 5.87
N LEU A 515 33.22 28.29 6.35
CA LEU A 515 34.10 28.74 7.44
C LEU A 515 35.52 29.00 6.92
#